data_AF-H2Y628-F1
#
_entry.id   AF-H2Y628-F1
#
_cell.length_a   1.000
_cell.length_b   1.000
_cell.length_c   1.000
_cell.angle_alpha   90.00
_cell.angle_beta   90.00
_cell.angle_gamma   90.00
#
_symmetry.space_group_name_H-M   'P 1'
#
loop_
_entity.id
_entity.type
_entity.pdbx_description
1 polymer ?
#
loop_
_entity_poly.entity_id
_entity_poly.type
_entity_poly.pdbx_seq_one_letter_code
_entity_poly.pdbx_strand_id
1 'polypeptide(L)'
;MAPIGDPNAKRSFARTGIRSPEGIAVDYITGNVFWTDSGLDRIQVAKADGSERAVLVSTGMVNPRGIAVDPIGGKMYWSDWNRVNPRIMEANMDGSNVRTFLQDGLKLPNDVTIDQFYRKLCFIDAGTKKIECMNLDGSQRVVVYDISTASGGTQQPFGLAVDGGMVYYTDRRGERVYAINTANGEIISVAGPVGSHGHMYGITLAYSQCASGYNACSIGNGGCPHLCIPIPDGKRCKCPVDVPGCTDQ
;
A
#
# COMPACT_ATOMS: atom_id res chain seq x y z
N MET A 1 11.95 -13.22 10.42
CA MET A 1 10.91 -13.37 9.39
C MET A 1 10.35 -14.78 9.48
N ALA A 2 9.04 -14.94 9.49
CA ALA A 2 8.44 -16.26 9.46
C ALA A 2 8.67 -16.87 8.06
N PRO A 3 9.10 -18.14 7.93
CA PRO A 3 9.39 -18.71 6.61
C PRO A 3 8.12 -18.78 5.76
N ILE A 4 8.17 -18.21 4.54
CA ILE A 4 7.01 -18.21 3.60
C ILE A 4 6.50 -19.64 3.33
N GLY A 5 7.39 -20.64 3.44
CA GLY A 5 7.07 -22.06 3.25
C GLY A 5 6.60 -22.82 4.50
N ASP A 6 6.59 -22.22 5.68
CA ASP A 6 6.09 -22.88 6.89
C ASP A 6 4.57 -22.67 7.03
N PRO A 7 3.72 -23.69 6.83
CA PRO A 7 2.29 -23.54 6.99
C PRO A 7 1.88 -23.19 8.43
N ASN A 8 2.71 -23.53 9.44
CA ASN A 8 2.47 -23.16 10.84
C ASN A 8 2.81 -21.70 11.13
N ALA A 9 3.55 -21.04 10.24
CA ALA A 9 3.83 -19.62 10.32
C ALA A 9 2.64 -18.74 9.87
N LYS A 10 1.64 -19.32 9.19
CA LYS A 10 0.47 -18.58 8.70
C LYS A 10 -0.56 -18.43 9.80
N ARG A 11 -0.96 -17.20 10.09
CA ARG A 11 -2.07 -16.87 11.00
C ARG A 11 -3.16 -16.14 10.26
N SER A 12 -4.41 -16.48 10.55
CA SER A 12 -5.55 -15.73 10.02
C SER A 12 -5.73 -14.45 10.82
N PHE A 13 -5.58 -13.32 10.15
CA PHE A 13 -5.70 -11.99 10.73
C PHE A 13 -7.15 -11.48 10.73
N ALA A 14 -7.89 -11.70 9.63
CA ALA A 14 -9.29 -11.29 9.53
C ALA A 14 -10.10 -12.37 8.80
N ARG A 15 -11.22 -12.79 9.42
CA ARG A 15 -12.05 -13.92 8.96
C ARG A 15 -13.46 -13.52 8.53
N THR A 16 -13.92 -12.35 8.96
CA THR A 16 -15.25 -11.79 8.66
C THR A 16 -15.08 -10.37 8.12
N GLY A 17 -16.13 -9.72 7.62
CA GLY A 17 -16.05 -8.31 7.20
C GLY A 17 -15.05 -8.03 6.05
N ILE A 18 -14.79 -9.06 5.24
CA ILE A 18 -13.91 -9.03 4.07
C ILE A 18 -14.64 -9.71 2.91
N ARG A 19 -14.53 -9.16 1.70
CA ARG A 19 -15.07 -9.74 0.47
C ARG A 19 -14.02 -9.92 -0.61
N SER A 20 -13.25 -8.89 -0.94
CA SER A 20 -12.20 -8.95 -1.96
C SER A 20 -11.04 -8.04 -1.57
N PRO A 21 -10.21 -8.47 -0.61
CA PRO A 21 -9.05 -7.70 -0.19
C PRO A 21 -8.01 -7.69 -1.31
N GLU A 22 -7.58 -6.49 -1.74
CA GLU A 22 -6.68 -6.35 -2.91
C GLU A 22 -5.29 -5.82 -2.55
N GLY A 23 -5.17 -5.00 -1.50
CA GLY A 23 -3.89 -4.44 -1.03
C GLY A 23 -3.80 -4.38 0.48
N ILE A 24 -2.57 -4.40 0.99
CA ILE A 24 -2.25 -4.41 2.42
C ILE A 24 -1.02 -3.55 2.70
N ALA A 25 -1.03 -2.81 3.80
CA ALA A 25 0.08 -2.01 4.27
C ALA A 25 0.21 -2.13 5.80
N VAL A 26 1.43 -1.97 6.30
CA VAL A 26 1.74 -2.06 7.74
C VAL A 26 2.30 -0.73 8.19
N ASP A 27 1.68 -0.15 9.22
CA ASP A 27 2.30 0.91 10.01
C ASP A 27 3.35 0.26 10.92
N TYR A 28 4.62 0.40 10.53
CA TYR A 28 5.75 -0.18 11.25
C TYR A 28 6.06 0.52 12.59
N ILE A 29 5.44 1.68 12.88
CA ILE A 29 5.59 2.39 14.16
C ILE A 29 4.57 1.88 15.18
N THR A 30 3.31 1.71 14.77
CA THR A 30 2.22 1.30 15.69
C THR A 30 1.91 -0.19 15.64
N GLY A 31 2.35 -0.91 14.60
CA GLY A 31 1.98 -2.32 14.38
C GLY A 31 0.54 -2.49 13.87
N ASN A 32 -0.10 -1.42 13.42
CA ASN A 32 -1.42 -1.48 12.79
C ASN A 32 -1.30 -1.93 11.33
N VAL A 33 -2.27 -2.72 10.88
CA VAL A 33 -2.34 -3.27 9.53
C VAL A 33 -3.56 -2.69 8.83
N PHE A 34 -3.32 -2.10 7.66
CA PHE A 34 -4.31 -1.43 6.82
C PHE A 34 -4.54 -2.26 5.56
N TRP A 35 -5.78 -2.33 5.09
CA TRP A 35 -6.07 -3.01 3.82
C TRP A 35 -7.23 -2.37 3.07
N THR A 36 -7.18 -2.52 1.75
CA THR A 36 -8.26 -2.19 0.82
C THR A 36 -9.10 -3.42 0.56
N ASP A 37 -10.41 -3.23 0.40
CA ASP A 37 -11.35 -4.26 -0.03
C ASP A 37 -12.23 -3.72 -1.14
N SER A 38 -12.01 -4.19 -2.37
CA SER A 38 -12.75 -3.75 -3.56
C SER A 38 -14.13 -4.38 -3.69
N GLY A 39 -14.42 -5.41 -2.90
CA GLY A 39 -15.74 -6.01 -2.84
C GLY A 39 -16.67 -5.23 -1.91
N LEU A 40 -16.11 -4.49 -0.95
CA LEU A 40 -16.84 -3.70 0.05
C LEU A 40 -16.67 -2.19 -0.11
N ASP A 41 -15.82 -1.75 -1.03
CA ASP A 41 -15.44 -0.34 -1.27
C ASP A 41 -14.94 0.35 0.00
N ARG A 42 -14.02 -0.34 0.72
CA ARG A 42 -13.57 0.09 2.05
C ARG A 42 -12.07 0.01 2.23
N ILE A 43 -11.59 0.87 3.12
CA ILE A 43 -10.30 0.76 3.78
C ILE A 43 -10.53 0.49 5.26
N GLN A 44 -9.86 -0.51 5.79
CA GLN A 44 -9.98 -0.95 7.17
C GLN A 44 -8.61 -1.02 7.83
N VAL A 45 -8.61 -1.02 9.16
CA VAL A 45 -7.41 -1.17 9.99
C VAL A 45 -7.70 -2.14 11.14
N ALA A 46 -6.67 -2.84 11.59
CA ALA A 46 -6.69 -3.59 12.85
C ALA A 46 -5.26 -3.69 13.41
N LYS A 47 -5.11 -4.10 14.67
CA LYS A 47 -3.80 -4.49 15.22
C LYS A 47 -3.28 -5.72 14.49
N ALA A 48 -1.96 -5.91 14.38
CA ALA A 48 -1.33 -7.04 13.66
C ALA A 48 -1.78 -8.44 14.10
N ASP A 49 -2.36 -8.59 15.29
CA ASP A 49 -2.95 -9.85 15.77
C ASP A 49 -4.40 -10.08 15.30
N GLY A 50 -4.98 -9.12 14.55
CA GLY A 50 -6.36 -9.13 14.05
C GLY A 50 -7.37 -8.49 14.99
N SER A 51 -6.96 -8.05 16.17
CA SER A 51 -7.85 -7.41 17.15
C SER A 51 -8.15 -5.94 16.79
N GLU A 52 -9.18 -5.40 17.44
CA GLU A 52 -9.51 -3.98 17.37
C GLU A 52 -9.75 -3.43 15.95
N ARG A 53 -10.45 -4.19 15.11
CA ARG A 53 -10.73 -3.77 13.74
C ARG A 53 -11.63 -2.53 13.67
N ALA A 54 -11.27 -1.56 12.84
CA ALA A 54 -12.09 -0.41 12.49
C ALA A 54 -12.22 -0.20 10.97
N VAL A 55 -13.32 0.40 10.53
CA VAL A 55 -13.49 0.91 9.15
C VAL A 55 -13.02 2.37 9.12
N LEU A 56 -12.11 2.69 8.21
CA LEU A 56 -11.55 4.05 8.08
C LEU A 56 -12.25 4.85 7.00
N VAL A 57 -12.42 4.24 5.82
CA VAL A 57 -13.08 4.88 4.67
C VAL A 57 -14.05 3.88 4.06
N SER A 58 -15.25 4.35 3.72
CA SER A 58 -16.34 3.51 3.19
C SER A 58 -17.14 4.19 2.07
N THR A 59 -16.66 5.34 1.58
CA THR A 59 -17.30 6.13 0.53
C THR A 59 -16.24 6.76 -0.38
N GLY A 60 -16.64 7.17 -1.59
CA GLY A 60 -15.77 7.91 -2.51
C GLY A 60 -14.76 7.06 -3.31
N MET A 61 -14.82 5.73 -3.18
CA MET A 61 -14.02 4.77 -3.95
C MET A 61 -14.90 3.69 -4.59
N VAL A 62 -14.43 3.09 -5.69
CA VAL A 62 -15.18 2.04 -6.41
C VAL A 62 -14.37 0.76 -6.59
N ASN A 63 -13.06 0.86 -6.84
CA ASN A 63 -12.21 -0.30 -6.94
C ASN A 63 -10.83 -0.02 -6.30
N PRO A 64 -10.77 0.11 -4.96
CA PRO A 64 -9.50 0.30 -4.26
C PRO A 64 -8.59 -0.95 -4.40
N ARG A 65 -7.30 -0.75 -4.68
CA ARG A 65 -6.30 -1.84 -4.84
C ARG A 65 -5.05 -1.61 -4.01
N GLY A 66 -3.99 -1.05 -4.57
CA GLY A 66 -2.73 -0.82 -3.85
C GLY A 66 -2.94 0.20 -2.74
N ILE A 67 -2.24 0.04 -1.62
CA ILE A 67 -2.29 0.97 -0.48
C ILE A 67 -0.91 1.15 0.13
N ALA A 68 -0.57 2.38 0.46
CA ALA A 68 0.64 2.75 1.18
C ALA A 68 0.28 3.64 2.37
N VAL A 69 0.97 3.46 3.49
CA VAL A 69 0.80 4.28 4.69
C VAL A 69 2.10 5.01 5.03
N ASP A 70 1.97 6.21 5.56
CA ASP A 70 3.04 7.08 6.01
C ASP A 70 2.88 7.39 7.50
N PRO A 71 3.36 6.53 8.40
CA PRO A 71 3.19 6.70 9.84
C PRO A 71 3.85 7.97 10.41
N ILE A 72 4.82 8.54 9.68
CA ILE A 72 5.52 9.76 10.08
C ILE A 72 4.71 10.99 9.68
N GLY A 73 4.20 11.03 8.44
CA GLY A 73 3.35 12.14 7.96
C GLY A 73 1.86 12.01 8.31
N GLY A 74 1.43 10.86 8.85
CA GLY A 74 0.03 10.61 9.22
C GLY A 74 -0.92 10.51 8.02
N LYS A 75 -0.41 10.10 6.86
CA LYS A 75 -1.17 10.00 5.60
C LYS A 75 -1.24 8.57 5.08
N MET A 76 -2.28 8.28 4.30
CA MET A 76 -2.38 7.05 3.52
C MET A 76 -2.78 7.37 2.08
N TYR A 77 -2.31 6.54 1.17
CA TYR A 77 -2.52 6.66 -0.27
C TYR A 77 -2.99 5.33 -0.83
N TRP A 78 -3.92 5.35 -1.78
CA TRP A 78 -4.35 4.13 -2.45
C TRP A 78 -4.67 4.35 -3.92
N SER A 79 -4.53 3.30 -4.74
CA SER A 79 -5.04 3.30 -6.10
C SER A 79 -6.52 2.91 -6.12
N ASP A 80 -7.31 3.64 -6.91
CA ASP A 80 -8.68 3.30 -7.29
C ASP A 80 -8.70 3.09 -8.80
N TRP A 81 -8.79 1.83 -9.24
CA TRP A 81 -8.63 1.47 -10.65
C TRP A 81 -9.94 1.54 -11.45
N ASN A 82 -10.98 2.20 -10.91
CA ASN A 82 -12.24 2.44 -11.60
C ASN A 82 -12.01 2.79 -13.07
N ARG A 83 -12.49 1.94 -13.98
CA ARG A 83 -12.22 2.05 -15.43
C ARG A 83 -12.70 3.36 -16.04
N VAL A 84 -13.69 4.00 -15.43
CA VAL A 84 -14.25 5.28 -15.90
C VAL A 84 -13.50 6.47 -15.31
N ASN A 85 -13.01 6.34 -14.08
CA ASN A 85 -12.38 7.43 -13.34
C ASN A 85 -11.22 6.92 -12.47
N PRO A 86 -10.10 6.48 -13.09
CA PRO A 86 -8.95 5.94 -12.38
C PRO A 86 -8.26 7.06 -11.60
N ARG A 87 -7.95 6.80 -10.33
CA ARG A 87 -7.40 7.81 -9.42
C ARG A 87 -6.35 7.19 -8.50
N ILE A 88 -5.43 8.02 -8.05
CA ILE A 88 -4.73 7.80 -6.79
C ILE A 88 -5.37 8.75 -5.78
N MET A 89 -5.74 8.20 -4.64
CA MET A 89 -6.45 8.89 -3.58
C MET A 89 -5.54 9.05 -2.37
N GLU A 90 -5.82 10.04 -1.54
CA GLU A 90 -5.13 10.32 -0.28
C GLU A 90 -6.15 10.57 0.83
N ALA A 91 -5.80 10.20 2.06
CA ALA A 91 -6.47 10.64 3.28
C ALA A 91 -5.45 10.77 4.42
N ASN A 92 -5.86 11.38 5.52
CA ASN A 92 -5.22 11.09 6.81
C ASN A 92 -5.40 9.60 7.13
N MET A 93 -4.47 8.99 7.87
CA MET A 93 -4.54 7.54 8.17
C MET A 93 -5.79 7.16 8.98
N ASP A 94 -6.43 8.11 9.69
CA ASP A 94 -7.69 7.90 10.42
C ASP A 94 -8.94 7.85 9.50
N GLY A 95 -8.76 8.04 8.19
CA GLY A 95 -9.81 8.11 7.18
C GLY A 95 -10.40 9.50 6.99
N SER A 96 -9.90 10.53 7.70
CA SER A 96 -10.35 11.92 7.48
C SER A 96 -9.67 12.57 6.28
N ASN A 97 -10.27 13.65 5.77
CA ASN A 97 -9.72 14.44 4.64
C ASN A 97 -9.44 13.63 3.36
N VAL A 98 -10.34 12.71 3.03
CA VAL A 98 -10.29 11.95 1.77
C VAL A 98 -10.35 12.90 0.58
N ARG A 99 -9.36 12.81 -0.31
CA ARG A 99 -9.30 13.60 -1.55
C ARG A 99 -8.63 12.83 -2.68
N THR A 100 -8.85 13.28 -3.91
CA THR A 100 -8.08 12.81 -5.06
C THR A 100 -6.69 13.44 -5.02
N PHE A 101 -5.67 12.60 -5.03
CA PHE A 101 -4.26 13.00 -5.06
C PHE A 101 -3.77 13.17 -6.50
N LEU A 102 -4.14 12.22 -7.37
CA LEU A 102 -3.81 12.24 -8.79
C LEU A 102 -4.94 11.64 -9.62
N GLN A 103 -5.26 12.27 -10.74
CA GLN A 103 -6.25 11.79 -11.72
C GLN A 103 -5.69 11.80 -13.15
N ASP A 104 -4.75 12.70 -13.44
CA ASP A 104 -4.23 12.88 -14.80
C ASP A 104 -3.29 11.75 -15.22
N GLY A 105 -3.47 11.28 -16.46
CA GLY A 105 -2.56 10.31 -17.08
C GLY A 105 -2.60 8.91 -16.46
N LEU A 106 -3.68 8.56 -15.76
CA LEU A 106 -3.94 7.21 -15.23
C LEU A 106 -4.85 6.41 -16.18
N LYS A 107 -4.64 5.09 -16.24
CA LYS A 107 -5.46 4.15 -16.99
C LYS A 107 -5.83 2.93 -16.17
N LEU A 108 -4.86 2.32 -15.50
CA LEU A 108 -5.06 1.16 -14.64
C LEU A 108 -4.00 1.18 -13.51
N PRO A 109 -4.13 2.10 -12.53
CA PRO A 109 -3.20 2.19 -11.41
C PRO A 109 -3.33 0.91 -10.57
N ASN A 110 -2.35 0.03 -10.65
CA ASN A 110 -2.40 -1.25 -9.95
C ASN A 110 -1.92 -1.11 -8.52
N ASP A 111 -0.77 -0.48 -8.31
CA ASP A 111 -0.18 -0.41 -6.98
C ASP A 111 0.44 0.95 -6.70
N VAL A 112 0.53 1.27 -5.41
CA VAL A 112 1.15 2.49 -4.88
C VAL A 112 2.04 2.12 -3.70
N THR A 113 3.19 2.77 -3.60
CA THR A 113 4.13 2.61 -2.49
C THR A 113 4.77 3.95 -2.15
N ILE A 114 5.37 4.04 -0.98
CA ILE A 114 6.17 5.20 -0.58
C ILE A 114 7.64 4.80 -0.57
N ASP A 115 8.47 5.55 -1.29
CA ASP A 115 9.92 5.52 -1.09
C ASP A 115 10.21 6.20 0.24
N GLN A 116 10.53 5.39 1.26
CA GLN A 116 10.80 5.89 2.61
C GLN A 116 12.11 6.69 2.68
N PHE A 117 13.05 6.43 1.77
CA PHE A 117 14.34 7.12 1.73
C PHE A 117 14.19 8.52 1.14
N TYR A 118 13.57 8.63 -0.04
CA TYR A 118 13.37 9.91 -0.72
C TYR A 118 12.06 10.62 -0.37
N ARG A 119 11.19 9.99 0.41
CA ARG A 119 9.86 10.48 0.78
C ARG A 119 9.03 10.88 -0.44
N LYS A 120 8.91 9.94 -1.37
CA LYS A 120 8.13 10.08 -2.60
C LYS A 120 7.02 9.05 -2.68
N LEU A 121 5.86 9.44 -3.18
CA LEU A 121 4.84 8.48 -3.59
C LEU A 121 5.23 7.95 -4.97
N CYS A 122 5.30 6.63 -5.10
CA CYS A 122 5.52 5.95 -6.37
C CYS A 122 4.32 5.06 -6.70
N PHE A 123 3.98 4.97 -7.97
CA PHE A 123 2.88 4.14 -8.44
C PHE A 123 3.21 3.45 -9.75
N ILE A 124 2.54 2.32 -9.96
CA ILE A 124 2.64 1.54 -11.19
C ILE A 124 1.27 1.47 -11.86
N ASP A 125 1.22 1.88 -13.13
CA ASP A 125 0.01 1.84 -13.93
C ASP A 125 0.16 0.84 -15.08
N ALA A 126 -0.68 -0.18 -15.07
CA ALA A 126 -0.62 -1.25 -16.06
C ALA A 126 -1.24 -0.90 -17.41
N GLY A 127 -2.05 0.15 -17.46
CA GLY A 127 -2.63 0.66 -18.69
C GLY A 127 -1.67 1.59 -19.43
N THR A 128 -0.91 2.42 -18.72
CA THR A 128 0.15 3.26 -19.32
C THR A 128 1.49 2.53 -19.41
N LYS A 129 1.67 1.46 -18.63
CA LYS A 129 2.92 0.71 -18.47
C LYS A 129 4.07 1.59 -17.98
N LYS A 130 3.79 2.48 -17.03
CA LYS A 130 4.78 3.37 -16.43
C LYS A 130 4.86 3.16 -14.93
N ILE A 131 6.06 3.33 -14.42
CA ILE A 131 6.33 3.54 -13.01
C ILE A 131 6.69 5.01 -12.86
N GLU A 132 5.95 5.70 -12.02
CA GLU A 132 6.12 7.13 -11.80
C GLU A 132 6.24 7.41 -10.31
N CYS A 133 7.03 8.43 -9.97
CA CYS A 133 7.19 8.90 -8.60
C CYS A 133 6.98 10.41 -8.54
N MET A 134 6.51 10.90 -7.39
CA MET A 134 6.29 12.32 -7.11
C MET A 134 6.48 12.59 -5.63
N ASN A 135 6.67 13.87 -5.28
CA ASN A 135 6.67 14.29 -3.89
C ASN A 135 5.30 13.99 -3.25
N LEU A 136 5.28 13.83 -1.92
CA LEU A 136 4.04 13.56 -1.18
C LEU A 136 3.04 14.73 -1.21
N ASP A 137 3.44 15.90 -1.70
CA ASP A 137 2.55 17.04 -1.97
C ASP A 137 1.99 17.05 -3.41
N GLY A 138 2.33 16.04 -4.22
CA GLY A 138 1.95 15.90 -5.63
C GLY A 138 2.87 16.59 -6.63
N SER A 139 3.87 17.34 -6.16
CA SER A 139 4.82 18.04 -7.04
C SER A 139 5.90 17.10 -7.60
N GLN A 140 6.63 17.57 -8.61
CA GLN A 140 7.79 16.86 -9.19
C GLN A 140 7.48 15.43 -9.65
N ARG A 141 6.34 15.24 -10.33
CA ARG A 141 6.02 13.98 -11.02
C ARG A 141 7.05 13.66 -12.08
N VAL A 142 7.65 12.47 -11.98
CA VAL A 142 8.62 11.95 -12.94
C VAL A 142 8.32 10.50 -13.28
N VAL A 143 8.52 10.13 -14.55
CA VAL A 143 8.55 8.73 -14.97
C VAL A 143 9.92 8.16 -14.58
N VAL A 144 9.94 7.21 -13.65
CA VAL A 144 11.20 6.57 -13.20
C VAL A 144 11.55 5.37 -14.07
N TYR A 145 10.54 4.73 -14.67
CA TYR A 145 10.75 3.64 -15.61
C TYR A 145 9.56 3.49 -16.57
N ASP A 146 9.84 3.36 -17.87
CA ASP A 146 8.83 3.07 -18.89
C ASP A 146 8.91 1.59 -19.30
N ILE A 147 7.91 0.82 -18.84
CA ILE A 147 7.83 -0.63 -19.09
C ILE A 147 7.43 -0.89 -20.55
N SER A 148 6.78 0.07 -21.23
CA SER A 148 6.35 -0.11 -22.62
C SER A 148 7.51 -0.24 -23.60
N THR A 149 8.67 0.32 -23.25
CA THR A 149 9.90 0.23 -24.04
C THR A 149 10.74 -1.00 -23.72
N ALA A 150 10.38 -1.78 -22.71
CA ALA A 150 11.10 -2.99 -22.34
C ALA A 150 10.95 -4.08 -23.42
N SER A 151 12.06 -4.77 -23.72
CA SER A 151 12.06 -5.94 -24.61
C SER A 151 11.08 -7.00 -24.08
N GLY A 152 10.05 -7.32 -24.86
CA GLY A 152 8.99 -8.27 -24.48
C GLY A 152 7.65 -7.61 -24.13
N GLY A 153 7.16 -6.70 -24.99
CA GLY A 153 6.01 -5.79 -24.80
C GLY A 153 4.64 -6.35 -24.38
N THR A 154 4.57 -7.59 -23.91
CA THR A 154 3.38 -8.25 -23.32
C THR A 154 3.33 -8.18 -21.80
N GLN A 155 4.29 -7.51 -21.15
CA GLN A 155 4.33 -7.42 -19.68
C GLN A 155 3.06 -6.81 -19.09
N GLN A 156 2.57 -7.39 -17.99
CA GLN A 156 1.42 -6.94 -17.22
C GLN A 156 1.87 -6.57 -15.80
N PRO A 157 2.36 -5.34 -15.59
CA PRO A 157 2.85 -4.96 -14.28
C PRO A 157 1.74 -4.95 -13.23
N PHE A 158 2.03 -5.38 -12.01
CA PHE A 158 1.03 -5.40 -10.93
C PHE A 158 1.53 -4.74 -9.65
N GLY A 159 2.37 -5.41 -8.88
CA GLY A 159 2.88 -4.91 -7.62
C GLY A 159 4.11 -4.03 -7.82
N LEU A 160 4.32 -3.09 -6.89
CA LEU A 160 5.45 -2.18 -6.88
C LEU A 160 6.05 -2.07 -5.48
N ALA A 161 7.38 -2.15 -5.40
CA ALA A 161 8.13 -1.74 -4.22
C ALA A 161 9.34 -0.91 -4.64
N VAL A 162 9.77 0.03 -3.80
CA VAL A 162 10.87 0.94 -4.10
C VAL A 162 11.72 1.17 -2.86
N ASP A 163 13.02 1.36 -3.05
CA ASP A 163 13.98 1.63 -1.98
C ASP A 163 15.17 2.43 -2.52
N GLY A 164 15.23 3.73 -2.22
CA GLY A 164 16.45 4.53 -2.42
C GLY A 164 17.04 4.46 -3.83
N GLY A 165 16.20 4.45 -4.86
CA GLY A 165 16.62 4.36 -6.27
C GLY A 165 16.59 2.95 -6.87
N MET A 166 16.27 1.93 -6.08
CA MET A 166 15.89 0.62 -6.58
C MET A 166 14.37 0.53 -6.77
N VAL A 167 13.93 0.04 -7.92
CA VAL A 167 12.52 -0.18 -8.26
C VAL A 167 12.30 -1.67 -8.50
N TYR A 168 11.31 -2.24 -7.84
CA TYR A 168 10.93 -3.64 -7.96
C TYR A 168 9.47 -3.74 -8.42
N TYR A 169 9.20 -4.51 -9.46
CA TYR A 169 7.82 -4.77 -9.87
C TYR A 169 7.60 -6.22 -10.31
N THR A 170 6.35 -6.66 -10.23
CA THR A 170 5.92 -7.98 -10.68
C THR A 170 5.27 -7.91 -12.04
N ASP A 171 5.67 -8.79 -12.96
CA ASP A 171 4.90 -9.07 -14.17
C ASP A 171 3.94 -10.23 -13.92
N ARG A 172 2.65 -9.90 -13.86
CA ARG A 172 1.55 -10.81 -13.52
C ARG A 172 1.46 -12.02 -14.44
N ARG A 173 1.74 -11.85 -15.73
CA ARG A 173 1.60 -12.92 -16.74
C ARG A 173 2.93 -13.44 -17.24
N GLY A 174 3.98 -12.61 -17.22
CA GLY A 174 5.33 -13.09 -17.48
C GLY A 174 5.90 -13.95 -16.35
N GLU A 175 5.30 -13.88 -15.15
CA GLU A 175 5.74 -14.61 -13.95
C GLU A 175 7.20 -14.29 -13.60
N ARG A 176 7.58 -13.01 -13.73
CA ARG A 176 8.92 -12.49 -13.42
C ARG A 176 8.87 -11.28 -12.51
N VAL A 177 9.76 -11.27 -11.52
CA VAL A 177 10.04 -10.08 -10.72
C VAL A 177 11.20 -9.35 -11.37
N TYR A 178 11.05 -8.05 -11.55
CA TYR A 178 12.09 -7.19 -12.08
C TYR A 178 12.62 -6.31 -10.96
N ALA A 179 13.94 -6.09 -10.96
CA ALA A 179 14.64 -5.14 -10.12
C ALA A 179 15.40 -4.19 -11.05
N ILE A 180 15.20 -2.89 -10.87
CA ILE A 180 15.78 -1.84 -11.70
C ILE A 180 16.54 -0.89 -10.80
N ASN A 181 17.81 -0.65 -11.13
CA ASN A 181 18.57 0.43 -10.53
C ASN A 181 18.41 1.69 -11.39
N THR A 182 17.74 2.70 -10.83
CA THR A 182 17.42 3.94 -11.56
C THR A 182 18.64 4.84 -11.80
N ALA A 183 19.75 4.64 -11.09
CA ALA A 183 20.95 5.45 -11.23
C ALA A 183 21.82 5.04 -12.43
N ASN A 184 21.92 3.73 -12.71
CA ASN A 184 22.76 3.19 -13.79
C ASN A 184 21.95 2.49 -14.89
N GLY A 185 20.64 2.32 -14.72
CA GLY A 185 19.76 1.65 -15.68
C GLY A 185 19.90 0.12 -15.71
N GLU A 186 20.57 -0.48 -14.73
CA GLU A 186 20.72 -1.93 -14.63
C GLU A 186 19.36 -2.59 -14.35
N ILE A 187 19.08 -3.68 -15.08
CA ILE A 187 17.83 -4.43 -14.96
C ILE A 187 18.17 -5.89 -14.69
N ILE A 188 17.69 -6.39 -13.57
CA ILE A 188 17.74 -7.81 -13.20
C ILE A 188 16.31 -8.33 -13.23
N SER A 189 16.10 -9.55 -13.71
CA SER A 189 14.82 -10.24 -13.56
C SER A 189 15.00 -11.66 -13.08
N VAL A 190 14.16 -12.07 -12.16
CA VAL A 190 14.12 -13.42 -11.60
C VAL A 190 12.77 -14.05 -11.91
N ALA A 191 12.77 -15.35 -12.19
CA ALA A 191 11.51 -16.10 -12.32
C ALA A 191 10.80 -16.12 -10.96
N GLY A 192 9.48 -15.95 -10.98
CA GLY A 192 8.64 -16.16 -9.82
C GLY A 192 8.62 -17.63 -9.37
N PRO A 193 8.00 -17.93 -8.21
CA PRO A 193 7.84 -19.30 -7.75
C PRO A 193 7.13 -20.17 -8.81
N VAL A 194 7.75 -21.29 -9.19
CA VAL A 194 7.20 -22.24 -10.17
C VAL A 194 6.11 -23.09 -9.49
N GLY A 195 4.92 -23.25 -10.11
CA GLY A 195 3.89 -24.20 -9.66
C GLY A 195 2.44 -23.76 -9.94
N SER A 196 1.48 -24.41 -9.28
CA SER A 196 0.03 -24.18 -9.41
C SER A 196 -0.48 -22.84 -8.86
N HIS A 197 0.41 -21.92 -8.47
CA HIS A 197 0.09 -20.68 -7.78
C HIS A 197 -0.40 -19.55 -8.69
N GLY A 198 -0.31 -19.73 -10.02
CA GLY A 198 -0.82 -18.77 -10.99
C GLY A 198 -0.12 -17.41 -10.94
N HIS A 199 -0.78 -16.42 -11.55
CA HIS A 199 -0.33 -15.05 -11.75
C HIS A 199 0.37 -14.39 -10.54
N MET A 200 1.40 -13.59 -10.80
CA MET A 200 2.08 -12.82 -9.75
C MET A 200 1.37 -11.49 -9.44
N TYR A 201 1.25 -11.14 -8.15
CA TYR A 201 0.54 -9.96 -7.68
C TYR A 201 1.45 -9.02 -6.86
N GLY A 202 1.13 -8.78 -5.59
CA GLY A 202 1.87 -7.84 -4.76
C GLY A 202 3.32 -8.25 -4.51
N ILE A 203 4.17 -7.25 -4.30
CA ILE A 203 5.56 -7.38 -3.85
C ILE A 203 5.78 -6.38 -2.72
N THR A 204 6.60 -6.74 -1.75
CA THR A 204 7.02 -5.83 -0.67
C THR A 204 8.47 -6.08 -0.32
N LEU A 205 9.12 -5.06 0.24
CA LEU A 205 10.48 -5.15 0.75
C LEU A 205 10.42 -5.41 2.25
N ALA A 206 11.03 -6.52 2.67
CA ALA A 206 11.15 -6.87 4.08
C ALA A 206 12.56 -6.54 4.55
N TYR A 207 12.67 -5.47 5.35
CA TYR A 207 13.94 -5.08 5.95
C TYR A 207 14.21 -5.91 7.22
N SER A 208 15.48 -6.23 7.46
CA SER A 208 15.91 -6.88 8.70
C SER A 208 15.74 -5.98 9.92
N GLN A 209 15.72 -4.67 9.72
CA GLN A 209 15.46 -3.65 10.71
C GLN A 209 14.42 -2.68 10.16
N CYS A 210 13.36 -2.42 10.91
CA CYS A 210 12.37 -1.41 10.51
C CYS A 210 13.02 -0.02 10.53
N ALA A 211 12.54 0.87 9.66
CA ALA A 211 12.92 2.28 9.71
C ALA A 211 12.63 2.84 11.11
N SER A 212 13.57 3.61 11.65
CA SER A 212 13.35 4.33 12.91
C SER A 212 12.38 5.50 12.67
N GLY A 213 11.47 5.72 13.61
CA GLY A 213 10.48 6.78 13.50
C GLY A 213 9.75 6.96 14.82
N TYR A 214 9.23 8.17 15.03
CA TYR A 214 8.42 8.51 16.19
C TYR A 214 7.21 9.29 15.72
N ASN A 215 6.04 8.99 16.28
CA ASN A 215 4.81 9.75 16.09
C ASN A 215 4.03 9.83 17.41
N ALA A 216 2.88 10.51 17.38
CA ALA A 216 2.07 10.73 18.58
C ALA A 216 1.48 9.44 19.20
N CYS A 217 1.57 8.30 18.50
CA CYS A 217 1.15 6.99 19.00
C CYS A 217 2.29 6.14 19.60
N SER A 218 3.55 6.55 19.44
CA SER A 218 4.72 5.74 19.79
C SER A 218 4.89 5.45 21.28
N ILE A 219 4.41 6.32 22.18
CA ILE A 219 4.49 6.12 23.63
C ILE A 219 3.11 5.86 24.20
N GLY A 220 2.95 4.74 24.92
CA GLY A 220 1.71 4.41 25.62
C GLY A 220 0.48 4.38 24.71
N ASN A 221 0.64 3.97 23.45
CA ASN A 221 -0.42 3.99 22.43
C ASN A 221 -1.05 5.39 22.25
N GLY A 222 -0.26 6.45 22.47
CA GLY A 222 -0.72 7.83 22.50
C GLY A 222 -1.83 8.10 23.53
N GLY A 223 -2.02 7.24 24.53
CA GLY A 223 -3.13 7.30 25.48
C GLY A 223 -4.48 6.84 24.92
N CYS A 224 -4.51 6.17 23.76
CA CYS A 224 -5.75 5.61 23.21
C CYS A 224 -6.11 4.28 23.88
N PRO A 225 -7.40 4.04 24.18
CA PRO A 225 -7.84 2.79 24.80
C PRO A 225 -7.81 1.60 23.82
N HIS A 226 -7.93 1.86 22.52
CA HIS A 226 -7.96 0.84 21.47
C HIS A 226 -6.88 1.15 20.41
N LEU A 227 -7.27 1.58 19.22
CA LEU A 227 -6.35 1.96 18.17
C LEU A 227 -5.88 3.40 18.36
N CYS A 228 -4.58 3.63 18.20
CA CYS A 228 -4.02 4.95 17.97
C CYS A 228 -3.58 5.05 16.52
N ILE A 229 -4.14 6.03 15.79
CA ILE A 229 -3.83 6.27 14.38
C ILE A 229 -3.14 7.63 14.26
N PRO A 230 -1.89 7.70 13.74
CA PRO A 230 -1.20 8.97 13.55
C PRO A 230 -1.88 9.79 12.43
N ILE A 231 -1.95 11.09 12.62
CA ILE A 231 -2.42 12.08 11.64
C ILE A 231 -1.37 13.22 11.56
N PRO A 232 -1.37 14.08 10.53
CA PRO A 232 -0.30 15.06 10.32
C PRO A 232 0.03 15.91 11.56
N ASP A 233 -0.99 16.33 12.30
CA ASP A 233 -0.85 17.20 13.48
C ASP A 233 -1.09 16.47 14.82
N GLY A 234 -0.92 15.14 14.85
CA GLY A 234 -1.05 14.38 16.10
C GLY A 234 -1.53 12.94 15.91
N LYS A 235 -2.61 12.58 16.60
CA LYS A 235 -3.21 11.24 16.55
C LYS A 235 -4.72 11.32 16.69
N ARG A 236 -5.39 10.23 16.32
CA ARG A 236 -6.80 9.96 16.63
C ARG A 236 -6.93 8.61 17.32
N CYS A 237 -7.74 8.54 18.37
CA CYS A 237 -8.16 7.29 18.95
C CYS A 237 -9.34 6.74 18.16
N LYS A 238 -9.18 5.54 17.61
CA LYS A 238 -10.20 4.90 16.78
C LYS A 238 -10.85 3.74 17.53
N CYS A 239 -12.17 3.71 17.51
CA CYS A 239 -12.96 2.65 18.12
C CYS A 239 -13.11 1.44 17.21
N PRO A 240 -12.97 0.22 17.73
CA PRO A 240 -13.25 -0.98 16.97
C PRO A 240 -14.75 -1.13 16.67
N VAL A 241 -15.08 -1.77 15.55
CA VAL A 241 -16.47 -2.03 15.12
C VAL A 241 -17.26 -2.89 16.11
N ASP A 242 -16.56 -3.71 16.90
CA ASP A 242 -17.17 -4.69 17.82
C ASP A 242 -17.26 -4.17 19.28
N VAL A 243 -17.03 -2.87 19.52
CA VAL A 243 -17.11 -2.25 20.86
C VAL A 243 -18.30 -1.27 20.93
N PRO A 244 -19.47 -1.69 21.44
CA PRO A 244 -20.66 -0.84 21.53
C PRO A 244 -20.43 0.38 22.42
N GLY A 245 -20.94 1.55 21.99
CA GLY A 245 -20.86 2.80 22.77
C GLY A 245 -19.49 3.47 22.77
N CYS A 246 -18.51 2.93 22.05
CA CYS A 246 -17.22 3.57 21.84
C CYS A 246 -17.34 4.69 20.81
N THR A 247 -16.75 5.85 21.11
CA THR A 247 -16.68 7.00 20.19
C THR A 247 -15.24 7.37 19.92
N ASP A 248 -14.90 7.62 18.65
CA ASP A 248 -13.58 8.14 18.26
C ASP A 248 -13.25 9.44 19.01
N GLN A 249 -11.97 9.64 19.34
CA GLN A 249 -11.47 10.83 20.07
C GLN A 249 -10.28 11.47 19.34
#